data_AF-A0A7J8DYI6-F1
#
_entry.id   AF-A0A7J8DYI6-F1
#
_cell.length_a   1.000
_cell.length_b   1.000
_cell.length_c   1.000
_cell.angle_alpha   90.00
_cell.angle_beta   90.00
_cell.angle_gamma   90.00
#
_symmetry.space_group_name_H-M   'P 1'
#
loop_
_entity.id
_entity.type
_entity.pdbx_description
1 polymer ?
#
loop_
_entity_poly.entity_id
_entity_poly.type
_entity_poly.pdbx_seq_one_letter_code
_entity_poly.pdbx_strand_id
1 'polypeptide(L)'
;MKSLSTGIPIQLSKPITLNRPIKQMPEEDGRHTDTIVKVAFLKKCKEAGLLNDLFEEILDKLHLIQERLMDETTSESDYEEIGTSLFDCRLFEDTFVNFQAALENKIHQFEEKEQQMKEEIELLHDLKQTLCSVQENRDLSSSSTSLSSLSS
;
A
#
# COMPACT_ATOMS: atom_id res chain seq x y z
N MET A 1 -4.37 -59.33 22.28
CA MET A 1 -5.66 -59.81 22.85
C MET A 1 -6.77 -59.02 22.18
N LYS A 2 -7.45 -59.63 21.20
CA LYS A 2 -8.82 -60.19 21.29
C LYS A 2 -9.94 -59.12 21.31
N SER A 3 -10.52 -59.00 20.12
CA SER A 3 -11.81 -58.44 19.65
C SER A 3 -13.03 -58.51 20.57
N LEU A 4 -13.99 -57.61 20.33
CA LEU A 4 -15.41 -57.89 19.98
C LEU A 4 -16.04 -56.56 19.50
N SER A 5 -16.38 -56.32 18.23
CA SER A 5 -17.39 -56.96 17.38
C SER A 5 -18.83 -56.66 17.80
N THR A 6 -19.47 -55.74 17.07
CA THR A 6 -20.86 -55.79 16.56
C THR A 6 -20.94 -54.66 15.52
N GLY A 7 -21.41 -54.76 14.27
CA GLY A 7 -22.05 -55.78 13.46
C GLY A 7 -22.60 -55.04 12.23
N ILE A 8 -22.03 -55.31 11.05
CA ILE A 8 -22.40 -54.90 9.67
C ILE A 8 -23.68 -55.69 9.26
N PRO A 9 -24.61 -55.35 8.30
CA PRO A 9 -24.43 -54.80 6.93
C PRO A 9 -25.51 -53.75 6.53
N ILE A 10 -25.50 -53.05 5.38
CA ILE A 10 -25.75 -53.55 4.01
C ILE A 10 -25.38 -52.45 3.00
N GLN A 11 -24.69 -52.91 1.97
CA GLN A 11 -24.26 -52.22 0.76
C GLN A 11 -25.41 -51.96 -0.23
N LEU A 12 -25.18 -50.92 -1.03
CA LEU A 12 -25.57 -50.75 -2.43
C LEU A 12 -27.02 -50.35 -2.76
N SER A 13 -27.21 -49.07 -3.05
CA SER A 13 -28.14 -48.62 -4.09
C SER A 13 -27.48 -47.53 -4.94
N LYS A 14 -27.51 -47.75 -6.25
CA LYS A 14 -26.86 -47.00 -7.33
C LYS A 14 -27.26 -45.51 -7.35
N PRO A 15 -26.42 -44.63 -7.92
CA PRO A 15 -26.73 -43.20 -8.02
C PRO A 15 -27.92 -42.99 -8.96
N ILE A 16 -28.97 -42.32 -8.45
CA ILE A 16 -30.04 -41.80 -9.30
C ILE A 16 -29.46 -40.60 -10.04
N THR A 17 -29.29 -40.78 -11.34
CA THR A 17 -28.93 -39.75 -12.31
C THR A 17 -30.02 -38.67 -12.31
N LEU A 18 -29.85 -37.62 -11.51
CA LEU A 18 -30.66 -36.41 -11.65
C LEU A 18 -30.09 -35.58 -12.80
N ASN A 19 -30.45 -35.96 -14.02
CA ASN A 19 -30.25 -35.13 -15.21
C ASN A 19 -31.13 -33.88 -15.09
N ARG A 20 -30.61 -32.83 -14.45
CA ARG A 20 -31.08 -31.46 -14.67
C ARG A 20 -30.07 -30.81 -15.61
N PRO A 21 -30.40 -30.53 -16.89
CA PRO A 21 -29.61 -29.60 -17.64
C PRO A 21 -29.83 -28.24 -16.98
N ILE A 22 -28.83 -27.80 -16.20
CA ILE A 22 -28.65 -26.39 -15.94
C ILE A 22 -28.44 -25.79 -17.32
N LYS A 23 -29.48 -25.12 -17.83
CA LYS A 23 -29.36 -24.22 -18.96
C LYS A 23 -28.44 -23.10 -18.47
N GLN A 24 -27.14 -23.30 -18.64
CA GLN A 24 -26.17 -22.23 -18.57
C GLN A 24 -26.65 -21.21 -19.61
N MET A 25 -27.22 -20.11 -19.15
CA MET A 25 -27.26 -18.90 -19.95
C MET A 25 -25.81 -18.58 -20.26
N PRO A 26 -25.42 -18.39 -21.54
CA PRO A 26 -24.13 -17.80 -21.81
C PRO A 26 -24.21 -16.34 -21.39
N GLU A 27 -23.79 -16.02 -20.17
CA GLU A 27 -23.41 -14.65 -19.77
C GLU A 27 -22.05 -14.25 -20.38
N GLU A 28 -21.85 -14.57 -21.65
CA GLU A 28 -20.61 -14.31 -22.39
C GLU A 28 -20.79 -13.43 -23.63
N ASP A 29 -22.03 -13.11 -24.02
CA ASP A 29 -22.29 -12.36 -25.26
C ASP A 29 -22.14 -10.83 -25.08
N GLY A 30 -22.42 -10.31 -23.87
CA GLY A 30 -22.39 -8.87 -23.59
C GLY A 30 -20.99 -8.26 -23.57
N ARG A 31 -20.00 -8.96 -22.99
CA ARG A 31 -18.61 -8.48 -22.88
C ARG A 31 -17.88 -8.45 -24.23
N HIS A 32 -18.18 -9.40 -25.10
CA HIS A 32 -17.62 -9.45 -26.44
C HIS A 32 -18.17 -8.30 -27.31
N THR A 33 -19.47 -8.02 -27.20
CA THR A 33 -20.12 -6.94 -27.94
C THR A 33 -19.58 -5.56 -27.54
N ASP A 34 -19.42 -5.30 -26.25
CA ASP A 34 -18.85 -4.04 -25.73
C ASP A 34 -17.40 -3.80 -26.23
N THR A 35 -16.57 -4.84 -26.20
CA THR A 35 -15.18 -4.77 -26.69
C THR A 35 -15.14 -4.47 -28.19
N ILE A 36 -16.00 -5.10 -28.98
CA ILE A 36 -16.08 -4.87 -30.44
C ILE A 36 -16.47 -3.43 -30.74
N VAL A 37 -17.47 -2.87 -30.02
CA VAL A 37 -17.91 -1.49 -30.19
C VAL A 37 -16.79 -0.50 -29.83
N LYS A 38 -16.10 -0.71 -28.71
CA LYS A 38 -14.95 0.12 -28.27
C LYS A 38 -13.81 0.12 -29.30
N VAL A 39 -13.46 -1.04 -29.84
CA VAL A 39 -12.43 -1.16 -30.89
C VAL A 39 -12.86 -0.45 -32.17
N ALA A 40 -14.12 -0.62 -32.59
CA ALA A 40 -14.65 0.03 -33.78
C ALA A 40 -14.67 1.56 -33.63
N PHE A 41 -15.03 2.07 -32.45
CA PHE A 41 -14.98 3.50 -32.14
C PHE A 41 -13.56 4.08 -32.33
N LEU A 42 -12.55 3.47 -31.70
CA LEU A 42 -11.16 3.94 -31.79
C LEU A 42 -10.63 3.93 -33.23
N LYS A 43 -10.96 2.89 -34.01
CA LYS A 43 -10.60 2.82 -35.44
C LYS A 43 -11.23 3.96 -36.23
N LYS A 44 -12.52 4.25 -36.00
CA LYS A 44 -13.21 5.36 -36.67
C LYS A 44 -12.64 6.71 -36.27
N CYS A 45 -12.31 6.93 -35.00
CA CYS A 45 -11.62 8.15 -34.55
C CYS A 45 -10.27 8.32 -35.25
N LYS A 46 -9.50 7.22 -35.40
CA LYS A 46 -8.24 7.23 -36.16
C LYS A 46 -8.44 7.63 -37.61
N GLU A 47 -9.39 7.01 -38.30
CA GLU A 47 -9.70 7.29 -39.70
C GLU A 47 -10.18 8.73 -39.90
N ALA A 48 -10.94 9.27 -38.95
CA ALA A 48 -11.42 10.64 -38.97
C ALA A 48 -10.38 11.69 -38.53
N GLY A 49 -9.21 11.28 -38.05
CA GLY A 49 -8.19 12.19 -37.54
C GLY A 49 -8.50 12.81 -36.16
N LEU A 50 -9.47 12.27 -35.42
CA LEU A 50 -9.98 12.82 -34.15
C LEU A 50 -9.28 12.26 -32.90
N LEU A 51 -8.21 11.47 -33.06
CA LEU A 51 -7.52 10.89 -31.91
C LEU A 51 -6.87 11.96 -31.02
N ASN A 52 -6.29 13.00 -31.62
CA ASN A 52 -5.69 14.08 -30.84
C ASN A 52 -6.75 14.79 -30.01
N ASP A 53 -7.87 15.19 -30.63
CA ASP A 53 -8.97 15.86 -29.90
C ASP A 53 -9.52 14.98 -28.76
N LEU A 54 -9.63 13.65 -28.99
CA LEU A 54 -10.04 12.72 -27.96
C LEU A 54 -9.04 12.65 -26.79
N PHE A 55 -7.74 12.64 -27.06
CA PHE A 55 -6.72 12.62 -26.00
C PHE A 55 -6.64 13.94 -25.26
N GLU A 56 -6.76 15.08 -25.94
CA GLU A 56 -6.81 16.39 -25.29
C GLU A 56 -8.01 16.49 -24.35
N GLU A 57 -9.20 16.05 -24.76
CA GLU A 57 -10.38 16.03 -23.87
C GLU A 57 -10.17 15.14 -22.62
N ILE A 58 -9.47 14.01 -22.78
CA ILE A 58 -9.11 13.14 -21.65
C ILE A 58 -8.10 13.82 -20.73
N LEU A 59 -7.09 14.49 -21.30
CA LEU A 59 -6.10 15.25 -20.54
C LEU A 59 -6.76 16.40 -19.79
N ASP A 60 -7.64 17.18 -20.42
CA ASP A 60 -8.38 18.26 -19.77
C ASP A 60 -9.20 17.76 -18.58
N LYS A 61 -9.87 16.61 -18.72
CA LYS A 61 -10.57 15.97 -17.58
C LYS A 61 -9.62 15.57 -16.45
N LEU A 62 -8.46 15.03 -16.77
CA LEU A 62 -7.42 14.70 -15.79
C LEU A 62 -6.92 15.97 -15.05
N HIS A 63 -6.73 17.07 -15.77
CA HIS A 63 -6.34 18.35 -15.15
C HIS A 63 -7.44 18.89 -14.22
N LEU A 64 -8.71 18.80 -14.60
CA LEU A 64 -9.84 19.19 -13.75
C LEU A 64 -9.93 18.33 -12.48
N ILE A 65 -9.72 17.03 -12.61
CA ILE A 65 -9.65 16.14 -11.45
C ILE A 65 -8.51 16.57 -10.53
N GLN A 66 -7.32 16.85 -11.08
CA GLN A 66 -6.19 17.32 -10.29
C GLN A 66 -6.49 18.64 -9.58
N GLU A 67 -7.09 19.62 -10.27
CA GLU A 67 -7.47 20.91 -9.68
C GLU A 67 -8.42 20.72 -8.50
N ARG A 68 -9.47 19.88 -8.67
CA ARG A 68 -10.38 19.52 -7.57
C ARG A 68 -9.62 18.85 -6.43
N LEU A 69 -8.75 17.88 -6.68
CA LEU A 69 -8.01 17.20 -5.61
C LEU A 69 -7.04 18.13 -4.85
N MET A 70 -6.60 19.23 -5.46
CA MET A 70 -5.72 20.22 -4.82
C MET A 70 -6.49 21.33 -4.08
N ASP A 71 -7.79 21.47 -4.32
CA ASP A 71 -8.64 22.45 -3.66
C ASP A 71 -8.93 22.03 -2.20
N GLU A 72 -8.71 22.94 -1.25
CA GLU A 72 -8.95 22.72 0.18
C GLU A 72 -10.45 22.54 0.53
N THR A 73 -11.34 22.95 -0.37
CA THR A 73 -12.80 22.91 -0.18
C THR A 73 -13.47 21.63 -0.72
N THR A 74 -12.68 20.72 -1.29
CA THR A 74 -13.16 19.48 -1.90
C THR A 74 -13.90 18.60 -0.90
N SER A 75 -15.11 18.21 -1.28
CA SER A 75 -16.02 17.44 -0.43
C SER A 75 -15.75 15.94 -0.53
N GLU A 76 -16.22 15.17 0.45
CA GLU A 76 -16.11 13.70 0.43
C GLU A 76 -16.77 13.08 -0.81
N SER A 77 -17.92 13.62 -1.23
CA SER A 77 -18.59 13.15 -2.46
C SER A 77 -17.77 13.41 -3.72
N ASP A 78 -16.98 14.48 -3.75
CA ASP A 78 -16.08 14.76 -4.87
C ASP A 78 -14.98 13.69 -4.93
N TYR A 79 -14.42 13.29 -3.79
CA TYR A 79 -13.44 12.19 -3.72
C TYR A 79 -14.04 10.85 -4.15
N GLU A 80 -15.29 10.56 -3.79
CA GLU A 80 -15.98 9.33 -4.22
C GLU A 80 -16.19 9.29 -5.74
N GLU A 81 -16.66 10.40 -6.33
CA GLU A 81 -16.86 10.53 -7.77
C GLU A 81 -15.53 10.39 -8.54
N ILE A 82 -14.51 11.12 -8.08
CA ILE A 82 -13.17 11.10 -8.67
C ILE A 82 -12.55 9.71 -8.54
N GLY A 83 -12.65 9.10 -7.36
CA GLY A 83 -12.14 7.76 -7.07
C GLY A 83 -12.78 6.75 -8.01
N THR A 84 -14.11 6.70 -8.07
CA THR A 84 -14.83 5.78 -8.96
C THR A 84 -14.38 5.96 -10.42
N SER A 85 -14.28 7.20 -10.89
CA SER A 85 -13.88 7.51 -12.27
C SER A 85 -12.45 7.09 -12.62
N LEU A 86 -11.49 7.31 -11.71
CA LEU A 86 -10.08 6.93 -11.91
C LEU A 86 -9.86 5.43 -11.75
N PHE A 87 -10.40 4.83 -10.68
CA PHE A 87 -10.11 3.45 -10.32
C PHE A 87 -10.88 2.41 -11.16
N ASP A 88 -12.02 2.76 -11.75
CA ASP A 88 -12.71 1.87 -12.71
C ASP A 88 -12.01 1.81 -14.07
N CYS A 89 -11.09 2.74 -14.35
CA CYS A 89 -10.36 2.79 -15.59
C CYS A 89 -9.07 1.96 -15.49
N ARG A 90 -9.07 0.78 -16.12
CA ARG A 90 -7.92 -0.14 -16.20
C ARG A 90 -6.62 0.52 -16.70
N LEU A 91 -6.69 1.64 -17.43
CA LEU A 91 -5.51 2.37 -17.88
C LEU A 91 -4.61 2.81 -16.71
N PHE A 92 -5.19 3.09 -15.54
CA PHE A 92 -4.45 3.53 -14.37
C PHE A 92 -3.91 2.38 -13.51
N GLU A 93 -4.31 1.14 -13.77
CA GLU A 93 -3.92 -0.04 -12.98
C GLU A 93 -2.40 -0.21 -12.92
N ASP A 94 -1.71 -0.12 -14.07
CA ASP A 94 -0.24 -0.17 -14.14
C ASP A 94 0.43 1.05 -13.49
N THR A 95 -0.23 2.21 -13.52
CA THR A 95 0.26 3.43 -12.87
C THR A 95 0.26 3.27 -11.36
N PHE A 96 -0.76 2.60 -10.80
CA PHE A 96 -0.85 2.33 -9.36
C PHE A 96 0.21 1.35 -8.87
N VAL A 97 0.56 0.34 -9.67
CA VAL A 97 1.67 -0.58 -9.32
C VAL A 97 2.99 0.20 -9.19
N ASN A 98 3.28 1.08 -10.15
CA ASN A 98 4.47 1.93 -10.10
C ASN A 98 4.42 2.91 -8.92
N PHE A 99 3.24 3.46 -8.64
CA PHE A 99 3.04 4.35 -7.49
C PHE A 99 3.21 3.64 -6.15
N GLN A 100 2.75 2.39 -6.04
CA GLN A 100 2.95 1.57 -4.85
C GLN A 100 4.45 1.36 -4.58
N ALA A 101 5.24 1.04 -5.61
CA ALA A 101 6.69 0.93 -5.47
C ALA A 101 7.34 2.24 -5.01
N ALA A 102 6.88 3.39 -5.53
CA ALA A 102 7.36 4.69 -5.10
C ALA A 102 6.98 5.01 -3.64
N LEU A 103 5.79 4.59 -3.20
CA LEU A 103 5.33 4.73 -1.82
C LEU A 103 6.18 3.88 -0.87
N GLU A 104 6.38 2.59 -1.20
CA GLU A 104 7.23 1.68 -0.43
C GLU A 104 8.66 2.21 -0.31
N ASN A 105 9.21 2.76 -1.39
CA ASN A 105 10.53 3.38 -1.38
C ASN A 105 10.60 4.60 -0.43
N LYS A 106 9.60 5.48 -0.46
CA LYS A 106 9.54 6.63 0.46
C LYS A 106 9.42 6.21 1.93
N ILE A 107 8.61 5.18 2.21
CA ILE A 107 8.50 4.61 3.56
C ILE A 107 9.87 4.14 4.03
N HIS A 108 10.55 3.34 3.21
CA HIS A 108 11.87 2.82 3.55
C HIS A 108 12.90 3.92 3.81
N GLN A 109 12.92 4.98 3.00
CA GLN A 109 13.81 6.13 3.23
C GLN A 109 13.54 6.82 4.59
N PHE A 110 12.28 6.94 4.98
CA PHE A 110 11.93 7.54 6.26
C PHE A 110 12.26 6.65 7.44
N GLU A 111 12.09 5.32 7.31
CA GLU A 111 12.51 4.35 8.32
C GLU A 111 14.04 4.37 8.52
N GLU A 112 14.82 4.41 7.44
CA GLU A 112 16.28 4.51 7.52
C GLU A 112 16.71 5.80 8.23
N LYS A 113 16.08 6.92 7.88
CA LYS A 113 16.34 8.21 8.52
C LYS A 113 15.96 8.20 10.01
N GLU A 114 14.84 7.57 10.37
CA GLU A 114 14.42 7.41 11.76
C GLU A 114 15.46 6.61 12.55
N GLN A 115 15.95 5.52 11.99
CA GLN A 115 16.97 4.68 12.62
C GLN A 115 18.29 5.44 12.81
N GLN A 116 18.75 6.18 11.79
CA GLN A 116 19.95 7.02 11.90
C GLN A 116 19.80 8.06 13.02
N MET A 117 18.66 8.75 13.09
CA MET A 117 18.40 9.73 14.14
C MET A 117 18.43 9.09 15.54
N LYS A 118 17.93 7.86 15.67
CA LYS A 118 17.95 7.14 16.93
C LYS A 118 19.37 6.82 17.41
N GLU A 119 20.25 6.40 16.49
CA GLU A 119 21.67 6.14 16.77
C GLU A 119 22.42 7.42 17.18
N GLU A 120 22.16 8.53 16.50
CA GLU A 120 22.75 9.83 16.88
C GLU A 120 22.29 10.28 18.27
N ILE A 121 21.02 10.05 18.63
CA ILE A 121 20.49 10.34 19.96
C ILE A 121 21.18 9.47 21.03
N GLU A 122 21.39 8.18 20.77
CA GLU A 122 22.10 7.27 21.68
C GLU A 122 23.54 7.72 21.92
N LEU A 123 24.27 8.07 20.85
CA LEU A 123 25.63 8.61 20.94
C LEU A 123 25.68 9.89 21.81
N LEU A 124 24.72 10.80 21.64
CA LEU A 124 24.64 12.02 22.43
C LEU A 124 24.35 11.73 23.91
N HIS A 125 23.53 10.72 24.20
CA HIS A 125 23.30 10.25 25.57
C HIS A 125 24.56 9.68 26.21
N ASP A 126 25.31 8.84 25.49
CA ASP A 126 26.58 8.27 25.95
C ASP A 126 27.64 9.34 26.21
N LEU A 127 27.74 10.32 25.30
CA LEU A 127 28.65 11.45 25.46
C LEU A 127 28.29 12.28 26.70
N LYS A 128 27.00 12.56 26.91
CA LYS A 128 26.51 13.24 28.11
C LYS A 128 26.88 12.47 29.37
N GLN A 129 26.70 11.15 29.39
CA GLN A 129 27.05 10.33 30.55
C GLN A 129 28.56 10.32 30.81
N THR A 130 29.37 10.21 29.75
CA THR A 130 30.83 10.32 29.83
C THR A 130 31.26 11.66 30.44
N LEU A 131 30.63 12.76 30.01
CA LEU A 131 30.92 14.10 30.55
C LEU A 131 30.58 14.20 32.04
N CYS A 132 29.43 13.66 32.47
CA CYS A 132 29.06 13.60 33.88
C CYS A 132 30.12 12.87 34.72
N SER A 133 30.57 11.68 34.27
CA SER A 133 31.59 10.91 34.99
C SER A 133 32.95 11.62 35.05
N VAL A 134 33.35 12.35 34.00
CA VAL A 134 34.58 13.16 34.02
C VAL A 134 34.48 14.28 35.07
N GLN A 135 33.31 14.90 35.21
CA GLN A 135 33.09 15.96 36.19
C GLN A 135 33.12 15.43 37.62
N GLU A 136 32.44 14.33 37.91
CA GLU A 136 32.44 13.69 39.24
C GLU A 136 33.86 13.32 39.73
N ASN A 137 34.70 12.79 38.84
CA ASN A 137 36.09 12.44 39.18
C ASN A 137 36.96 13.67 39.51
N ARG A 138 36.70 14.82 38.88
CA ARG A 138 37.41 16.09 39.18
C ARG A 138 37.05 16.60 40.57
N ASP A 139 35.79 16.51 40.96
CA ASP A 139 35.30 16.99 42.26
C ASP A 139 35.87 16.14 43.42
N LEU A 140 36.03 14.83 43.20
CA LEU A 140 36.70 13.92 44.15
C LEU A 140 38.20 14.20 44.27
N SER A 141 38.89 14.45 43.16
CA SER A 141 40.32 14.81 43.15
C SER A 141 40.59 16.16 43.85
N SER A 142 39.66 17.12 43.73
CA SER A 142 39.79 18.46 44.34
C SER A 142 39.55 18.42 45.85
N SER A 143 38.77 17.45 46.33
CA SER A 143 38.51 17.23 47.77
C SER A 143 39.65 16.49 48.48
N SER A 144 40.53 15.78 47.73
CA SER A 144 41.65 15.00 48.27
C SER A 144 42.91 15.82 48.58
N THR A 145 42.98 17.10 48.21
CA THR A 145 44.14 17.97 48.49
C THR A 145 44.13 18.63 49.87
N SER A 146 43.21 18.26 50.76
CA SER A 146 43.27 18.62 52.19
C SER A 146 44.22 17.70 52.96
N LEU A 147 45.47 17.56 52.52
CA LEU A 147 46.52 16.95 53.33
C LEU A 147 47.35 18.03 54.01
N SER A 148 47.21 18.05 55.33
CA SER A 148 48.25 18.44 56.29
C SER A 148 48.87 19.83 56.11
N SER A 149 48.23 20.84 56.68
CA SER A 149 48.99 21.93 57.29
C SER A 149 49.53 21.44 58.62
N LEU A 150 50.79 21.03 58.57
CA LEU A 150 51.74 20.89 59.67
C LEU A 150 51.80 22.17 60.53
N SER A 151 52.36 22.00 61.74
CA SER A 151 52.88 23.02 62.70
C SER A 151 51.82 23.50 63.72
N SER A 152 52.03 23.48 65.05
CA SER A 152 53.20 23.29 65.92
C SER A 152 52.74 22.84 67.31
#